data_AF-A0A8C3B1Y9-F1
#
_entry.id   AF-A0A8C3B1Y9-F1
#
_cell.length_a   1.000
_cell.length_b   1.000
_cell.length_c   1.000
_cell.angle_alpha   90.00
_cell.angle_beta   90.00
_cell.angle_gamma   90.00
#
_symmetry.space_group_name_H-M   'P 1'
#
loop_
_entity.id
_entity.type
_entity.pdbx_description
1 polymer ?
#
loop_
_entity_poly.entity_id
_entity_poly.type
_entity_poly.pdbx_seq_one_letter_code
_entity_poly.pdbx_strand_id
1 'polypeptide(L)' 'MLVELPEISEDCLYLNIYTPAKKAVSTKLPVMVWIHGGGFAIGSASMYDGSVLAAYQDVVVVLIQYRLGLLGFLR' A
#
# COMPACT_ATOMS: atom_id res chain seq x y z
N MET A 1 11.13 2.80 -22.29
CA MET A 1 10.04 2.58 -21.32
C MET A 1 10.43 1.35 -20.50
N LEU A 2 11.29 1.54 -19.50
CA LEU A 2 11.57 0.48 -18.54
C LEU A 2 10.47 0.61 -17.48
N VAL A 3 9.57 -0.36 -17.42
CA VAL A 3 8.76 -0.55 -16.22
C VAL A 3 9.76 -0.95 -15.15
N GLU A 4 9.97 -0.11 -14.15
CA GLU A 4 10.72 -0.53 -12.96
C GLU A 4 9.89 -1.63 -12.31
N LEU A 5 10.28 -2.88 -12.57
CA LEU A 5 9.71 -4.00 -11.87
C LEU A 5 10.16 -3.86 -10.42
N PRO A 6 9.23 -3.84 -9.45
CA PRO A 6 9.60 -3.78 -8.06
C PRO A 6 10.54 -4.95 -7.74
N GLU A 7 11.62 -4.66 -7.03
CA GLU A 7 12.58 -5.67 -6.60
C GLU A 7 11.87 -6.75 -5.78
N ILE A 8 12.10 -8.02 -6.12
CA ILE A 8 11.49 -9.16 -5.42
C ILE A 8 12.41 -9.55 -4.27
N SER A 9 11.91 -9.41 -3.05
CA SER A 9 12.63 -9.74 -1.80
C SER A 9 11.69 -10.37 -0.77
N GLU A 10 12.22 -11.22 0.11
CA GLU A 10 11.50 -11.69 1.31
C GLU A 10 11.43 -10.61 2.39
N ASP A 11 12.36 -9.65 2.37
CA ASP A 11 12.24 -8.40 3.11
C ASP A 11 11.25 -7.50 2.37
N CYS A 12 9.96 -7.78 2.54
CA CYS A 12 8.87 -7.13 1.82
C CYS A 12 7.76 -6.58 2.72
N LEU A 13 7.88 -6.69 4.05
CA LEU A 13 6.85 -6.27 5.01
C LEU A 13 6.85 -4.75 5.25
N TYR A 14 6.64 -4.01 4.16
CA TYR A 14 6.57 -2.55 4.12
C TYR A 14 5.15 -2.08 3.78
N LEU A 15 4.91 -0.78 3.96
CA LEU A 15 3.65 -0.14 3.61
C LEU A 15 3.89 1.28 3.11
N ASN A 16 3.02 1.74 2.20
CA ASN A 16 3.04 3.10 1.69
C ASN A 16 1.93 3.92 2.36
N ILE A 17 2.26 5.13 2.81
CA ILE A 17 1.31 6.04 3.46
C ILE A 17 1.15 7.28 2.59
N TYR A 18 -0.11 7.59 2.24
CA TYR A 18 -0.49 8.81 1.55
C TYR A 18 -1.37 9.63 2.47
N THR A 19 -0.98 10.88 2.70
CA THR A 19 -1.72 11.85 3.50
C THR A 19 -2.02 13.10 2.66
N PRO A 20 -3.20 13.72 2.81
CA PRO A 20 -3.46 15.02 2.18
C PRO A 20 -2.46 16.08 2.67
N ALA A 21 -2.10 16.99 1.76
CA ALA A 21 -1.18 18.09 2.08
C ALA A 21 -1.81 19.11 3.04
N LYS A 22 -1.00 19.73 3.89
CA LYS A 22 -1.36 20.91 4.72
C LYS A 22 -2.44 20.68 5.80
N LYS A 23 -2.45 19.54 6.49
CA LYS A 23 -3.27 19.37 7.70
C LYS A 23 -2.42 19.57 8.96
N ALA A 24 -2.98 20.24 9.97
CA ALA A 24 -2.33 20.37 11.27
C ALA A 24 -2.07 18.97 11.86
N VAL A 25 -0.94 18.79 12.56
CA VAL A 25 -0.53 17.50 13.15
C VAL A 25 -1.59 16.94 14.12
N SER A 26 -2.45 17.80 14.67
CA SER A 26 -3.54 17.42 15.59
C SER A 26 -4.84 16.98 14.91
N THR A 27 -4.95 17.09 13.58
CA THR A 27 -6.18 16.75 12.86
C THR A 27 -6.31 15.23 12.74
N LYS A 28 -7.36 14.65 13.34
CA LYS A 28 -7.68 13.22 13.19
C LYS A 28 -8.42 13.00 11.88
N LEU A 29 -7.80 12.27 10.96
CA LEU A 29 -8.40 11.86 9.69
C LEU A 29 -8.81 10.39 9.73
N PRO A 30 -9.89 10.00 9.02
CA PRO A 30 -10.17 8.59 8.80
C PRO A 30 -9.02 7.92 8.04
N VAL A 31 -8.74 6.66 8.37
CA VAL A 31 -7.68 5.86 7.76
C VAL A 31 -8.31 4.75 6.94
N MET A 32 -7.96 4.68 5.67
CA MET A 32 -8.34 3.61 4.75
C MET A 32 -7.14 2.70 4.52
N VAL A 33 -7.25 1.45 4.94
CA VAL A 33 -6.20 0.43 4.72
C VAL A 33 -6.59 -0.42 3.52
N TRP A 34 -5.73 -0.46 2.51
CA TRP A 34 -5.91 -1.22 1.29
C TRP A 34 -5.04 -2.47 1.28
N ILE A 35 -5.67 -3.59 0.93
CA ILE A 35 -5.03 -4.89 0.77
C ILE A 35 -5.11 -5.27 -0.70
N HIS A 36 -3.97 -5.40 -1.36
CA HIS A 36 -3.96 -5.74 -2.78
C HIS A 36 -4.50 -7.14 -3.03
N GLY A 37 -5.14 -7.32 -4.20
CA GLY A 37 -5.58 -8.63 -4.69
C GLY A 37 -4.42 -9.48 -5.22
N GLY A 38 -4.73 -10.41 -6.12
CA GLY A 38 -3.73 -11.30 -6.73
C GLY A 38 -3.72 -12.73 -6.18
N GLY A 39 -4.85 -13.17 -5.61
CA GLY A 39 -5.10 -14.57 -5.29
C GLY A 39 -4.11 -15.18 -4.30
N PHE A 40 -3.57 -14.38 -3.39
CA PHE A 40 -2.56 -14.77 -2.40
C PHE A 40 -1.20 -15.20 -2.98
N ALA A 41 -0.99 -15.07 -4.29
CA ALA A 41 0.21 -15.55 -4.97
C ALA A 41 1.04 -14.43 -5.61
N ILE A 42 0.41 -13.36 -6.06
CA ILE A 42 1.05 -12.21 -6.72
C ILE A 42 0.47 -10.89 -6.24
N GLY A 43 1.19 -9.80 -6.51
CA GLY A 43 0.73 -8.44 -6.22
C GLY A 43 1.74 -7.64 -5.39
N SER A 44 1.51 -6.33 -5.31
CA SER A 44 2.29 -5.40 -4.52
C SER A 44 1.50 -4.11 -4.29
N ALA A 45 1.67 -3.51 -3.12
CA ALA A 45 1.19 -2.20 -2.71
C ALA A 45 1.74 -1.10 -3.61
N SER A 46 2.97 -1.25 -4.12
CA SER A 46 3.59 -0.28 -5.03
C SER A 46 2.94 -0.22 -6.42
N MET A 47 2.07 -1.17 -6.76
CA MET A 47 1.28 -1.11 -8.01
C MET A 47 0.13 -0.08 -7.93
N TYR A 48 -0.13 0.48 -6.75
CA TYR A 48 -1.23 1.41 -6.52
C TYR A 48 -0.68 2.75 -6.02
N ASP A 49 -1.30 3.85 -6.46
CA ASP A 49 -1.03 5.19 -5.97
C ASP A 49 -2.23 5.71 -5.18
N GLY A 50 -2.03 5.98 -3.89
CA GLY A 50 -3.04 6.52 -2.98
C GLY A 50 -3.16 8.05 -3.01
N SER A 51 -2.31 8.75 -3.76
CA SER A 51 -2.19 10.22 -3.71
C SER A 51 -3.49 10.96 -4.03
N VAL A 52 -4.16 10.57 -5.12
CA VAL A 52 -5.43 11.16 -5.58
C VAL A 52 -6.51 10.92 -4.53
N LEU A 53 -6.66 9.69 -4.05
CA LEU A 53 -7.71 9.37 -3.09
C LEU A 53 -7.50 10.11 -1.76
N ALA A 54 -6.26 10.15 -1.26
CA ALA A 54 -5.92 10.88 -0.04
C ALA A 54 -6.23 12.38 -0.17
N ALA A 55 -5.93 12.99 -1.32
CA ALA A 55 -6.14 14.41 -1.55
C ALA A 55 -7.61 14.80 -1.73
N TYR A 56 -8.39 14.03 -2.50
CA TYR A 56 -9.77 14.38 -2.83
C TYR A 56 -10.79 13.99 -1.77
N GLN A 57 -10.51 12.94 -0.97
CA GLN A 57 -11.43 12.44 0.06
C GLN A 57 -11.01 12.81 1.48
N ASP A 58 -9.91 13.55 1.65
CA ASP A 58 -9.42 13.99 2.96
C ASP A 58 -9.20 12.81 3.93
N VAL A 59 -8.65 11.71 3.40
CA VAL A 59 -8.39 10.47 4.14
C VAL A 59 -6.90 10.12 4.12
N VAL A 60 -6.43 9.40 5.14
CA VAL A 60 -5.11 8.76 5.07
C VAL A 60 -5.28 7.42 4.38
N VAL A 61 -4.54 7.19 3.30
CA VAL A 61 -4.54 5.91 2.57
C VAL A 61 -3.27 5.15 2.92
N VAL A 62 -3.44 3.92 3.39
CA VAL A 62 -2.34 3.01 3.74
C VAL A 62 -2.42 1.79 2.84
N LEU A 63 -1.39 1.57 2.03
CA LEU A 63 -1.27 0.40 1.16
C LEU A 63 -0.29 -0.58 1.82
N ILE A 64 -0.74 -1.78 2.17
CA ILE A 64 0.11 -2.73 2.90
C ILE A 64 0.64 -3.85 2.00
N GLN A 65 1.85 -4.30 2.29
CA GLN A 65 2.36 -5.59 1.82
C GLN A 65 2.00 -6.71 2.79
N TYR A 66 1.78 -7.90 2.24
CA TYR A 66 1.69 -9.14 2.99
C TYR A 66 2.44 -10.25 2.25
N ARG A 67 2.91 -11.27 2.97
CA ARG A 67 3.61 -12.41 2.37
C ARG A 67 2.68 -13.17 1.43
N LEU A 68 3.24 -13.67 0.32
CA LEU A 68 2.52 -14.35 -0.74
C LEU A 68 3.02 -15.79 -0.92
N GLY A 69 2.23 -16.61 -1.62
CA GLY A 69 2.56 -17.98 -1.98
C GLY A 69 2.97 -18.81 -0.78
N LEU A 70 4.06 -19.58 -0.93
CA LEU A 70 4.58 -20.46 0.11
C LEU A 70 4.92 -19.72 1.41
N LEU A 71 5.50 -18.51 1.30
CA LEU A 71 5.94 -17.72 2.45
C LEU A 71 4.79 -17.15 3.28
N GLY A 72 3.60 -17.03 2.69
CA GLY A 72 2.41 -16.49 3.36
C GLY A 72 1.36 -17.54 3.74
N PHE A 73 1.28 -18.66 3.00
CA PHE A 73 0.11 -19.54 3.00
C PHE A 73 0.43 -21.05 2.96
N LEU A 74 1.68 -21.47 3.23
CA LEU A 74 1.98 -22.87 3.50
C LEU A 74 1.27 -23.33 4.79
N ARG A 75 0.61 -24.49 4.75
CA ARG A 75 0.02 -25.14 5.92
C ARG A 75 0.99 -26.12 6.57
#